data_AF-A0A3D0WCZ3-F1
#
_entry.id   AF-A0A3D0WCZ3-F1
#
_cell.length_a   1.000
_cell.length_b   1.000
_cell.length_c   1.000
_cell.angle_alpha   90.00
_cell.angle_beta   90.00
_cell.angle_gamma   90.00
#
_symmetry.space_group_name_H-M   'P 1'
#
loop_
_entity.id
_entity.type
_entity.pdbx_description
1 polymer ?
#
loop_
_entity_poly.entity_id
_entity_poly.type
_entity_poly.pdbx_seq_one_letter_code
_entity_poly.pdbx_strand_id
1 'polypeptide(L)' 'VGRVADRAVQVHGGAGYIADYGIERLYRDVRLFRIYEGTTQIQQVIVARETMKRGG' A
#
# COMPACT_ATOMS: atom_id res chain seq x y z
N VAL A 1 -0.90 -4.96 1.43
CA VAL A 1 -1.27 -4.13 2.62
C VAL A 1 -2.31 -3.05 2.27
N GLY A 2 -2.11 -2.24 1.21
CA GLY A 2 -3.09 -1.22 0.79
C GLY A 2 -4.53 -1.71 0.66
N ARG A 3 -4.77 -2.78 -0.12
CA ARG A 3 -6.11 -3.38 -0.28
C ARG A 3 -6.80 -3.77 1.04
N VAL A 4 -6.03 -4.13 2.09
CA VAL A 4 -6.59 -4.50 3.39
C VAL A 4 -7.01 -3.26 4.16
N ALA A 5 -6.17 -2.22 4.18
CA ALA A 5 -6.50 -0.93 4.78
C ALA A 5 -7.70 -0.25 4.09
N ASP A 6 -7.75 -0.26 2.76
CA ASP A 6 -8.89 0.24 1.98
C ASP A 6 -10.20 -0.47 2.37
N ARG A 7 -10.16 -1.80 2.49
CA ARG A 7 -11.33 -2.59 2.92
C ARG A 7 -11.72 -2.31 4.36
N ALA A 8 -10.76 -2.11 5.26
CA ALA A 8 -11.02 -1.77 6.65
C ALA A 8 -11.77 -0.44 6.76
N VAL A 9 -11.35 0.59 6.02
CA VAL A 9 -12.08 1.87 5.92
C VAL A 9 -13.49 1.65 5.40
N GLN A 10 -13.64 0.87 4.32
CA GLN A 10 -14.95 0.61 3.71
C GLN A 10 -15.94 -0.10 4.64
N VAL A 11 -15.47 -1.04 5.47
CA VAL A 11 -16.30 -1.75 6.47
C VAL A 11 -16.79 -0.81 7.57
N HIS A 12 -15.96 0.16 7.98
CA HIS A 12 -16.30 1.10 9.05
C HIS A 12 -17.07 2.34 8.55
N GLY A 13 -17.28 2.47 7.23
CA GLY A 13 -18.01 3.57 6.63
C GLY A 13 -17.43 4.94 7.04
N GLY A 14 -18.30 5.90 7.37
CA GLY A 14 -17.88 7.24 7.81
C GLY A 14 -16.97 7.23 9.04
N ALA A 15 -17.16 6.28 9.97
CA ALA A 15 -16.34 6.15 11.16
C ALA A 15 -14.89 5.76 10.83
N GLY A 16 -14.67 4.99 9.76
CA GLY A 16 -13.34 4.62 9.28
C GLY A 16 -12.54 5.77 8.65
N TYR A 17 -13.16 6.94 8.47
CA TYR A 17 -12.55 8.15 7.92
C TYR A 17 -12.33 9.25 8.96
N ILE A 18 -12.91 9.10 10.16
CA ILE A 18 -12.81 10.07 11.26
C ILE A 18 -11.64 9.67 12.15
N ALA A 19 -10.88 10.67 12.62
CA ALA A 19 -9.64 10.48 13.39
C ALA A 19 -9.81 9.75 14.74
N ASP A 20 -11.06 9.53 15.18
CA ASP A 20 -11.37 8.86 16.44
C ASP A 20 -11.16 7.34 16.37
N TYR A 21 -11.16 6.76 15.17
CA TYR A 21 -10.93 5.33 14.96
C TYR A 21 -9.64 5.17 14.14
N GLY A 22 -8.54 4.75 14.78
CA GLY A 22 -7.16 4.70 14.23
C GLY A 22 -6.91 3.98 12.88
N ILE A 23 -7.98 3.51 12.22
CA ILE A 23 -8.03 2.96 10.86
C ILE A 23 -7.63 4.01 9.82
N GLU A 24 -7.99 5.26 10.01
CA GLU A 24 -7.63 6.36 9.12
C GLU A 24 -6.11 6.63 9.15
N ARG A 25 -5.47 6.45 10.32
CA ARG A 25 -4.02 6.52 10.49
C ARG A 25 -3.34 5.37 9.77
N LEU A 26 -3.81 4.15 9.97
CA LEU A 26 -3.30 2.97 9.26
C LEU A 26 -3.42 3.11 7.73
N TYR A 27 -4.55 3.65 7.24
CA TYR A 27 -4.74 3.92 5.81
C TYR A 27 -3.73 4.95 5.27
N ARG A 28 -3.43 6.02 6.02
CA ARG A 28 -2.41 7.02 5.66
C ARG A 28 -1.01 6.42 5.62
N ASP A 29 -0.64 5.66 6.65
CA ASP A 29 0.70 5.09 6.78
C ASP A 29 0.97 4.08 5.66
N VAL A 30 0.00 3.22 5.35
CA VAL A 30 0.14 2.21 4.30
C VAL A 30 0.26 2.83 2.91
N ARG A 31 -0.33 4.02 2.68
CA ARG A 31 -0.24 4.72 1.41
C ARG A 31 1.17 5.26 1.14
N LEU A 32 1.90 5.67 2.18
CA LEU A 32 3.27 6.19 2.05
C LEU A 32 4.23 5.17 1.45
N PHE A 33 4.09 3.88 1.80
CA PHE A 33 4.96 2.81 1.28
C PHE A 33 4.87 2.62 -0.24
N ARG A 34 3.87 3.19 -0.93
CA ARG A 34 3.80 3.11 -2.40
C ARG A 34 4.84 3.97 -3.11
N ILE A 35 5.43 4.96 -2.41
CA ILE A 35 6.30 5.97 -3.00
C ILE A 35 7.63 6.16 -2.26
N TYR A 36 7.68 5.90 -0.95
CA TYR A 36 8.81 6.28 -0.11
C TYR A 36 10.05 5.40 -0.30
N GLU A 37 9.92 4.07 -0.19
CA GLU A 37 11.03 3.10 -0.33
C GLU A 37 11.23 2.65 -1.78
N GLY A 38 11.15 3.60 -2.70
CA GLY A 38 11.03 3.34 -4.13
C GLY A 38 9.57 3.14 -4.55
N THR A 39 9.22 3.72 -5.67
CA THR A 39 7.85 3.62 -6.18
C THR A 39 7.52 2.19 -6.57
N THR A 40 6.24 1.82 -6.49
CA THR A 40 5.78 0.49 -6.92
C THR A 40 6.24 0.15 -8.34
N GLN A 41 6.26 1.14 -9.24
CA GLN A 41 6.71 0.99 -10.63
C GLN A 41 8.21 0.68 -10.72
N ILE A 42 9.06 1.37 -9.95
CA ILE A 42 10.50 1.08 -9.94
C ILE A 42 10.78 -0.30 -9.35
N GLN A 43 10.07 -0.67 -8.28
CA GLN A 43 10.17 -2.02 -7.70
C GLN A 43 9.78 -3.10 -8.72
N GLN A 44 8.72 -2.89 -9.51
CA GLN A 44 8.33 -3.80 -10.60
C GLN A 44 9.42 -3.94 -11.66
N VAL A 45 10.07 -2.84 -12.06
CA VAL A 45 11.19 -2.88 -13.02
C VAL A 45 12.38 -3.65 -12.46
N ILE A 46 12.74 -3.45 -11.18
CA ILE A 46 13.82 -4.18 -10.52
C ILE A 46 13.51 -5.68 -10.49
N VAL A 47 12.31 -6.07 -10.06
CA VAL A 47 11.87 -7.48 -10.03
C VAL A 47 11.87 -8.08 -11.43
N ALA A 48 11.41 -7.36 -12.45
CA ALA A 48 11.43 -7.84 -13.84
C ALA A 48 12.86 -8.09 -14.33
N ARG A 49 13.78 -7.16 -14.08
CA ARG A 49 15.20 -7.31 -14.45
C ARG A 49 15.86 -8.49 -13.74
N GLU A 50 15.60 -8.65 -12.45
CA GLU A 50 16.17 -9.76 -11.67
C GLU A 50 15.57 -11.10 -12.09
N THR A 51 14.27 -11.15 -12.43
CA THR A 51 13.62 -12.35 -13.00
C THR A 51 14.27 -12.75 -14.32
N MET A 52 14.48 -11.80 -15.24
CA MET A 52 15.12 -12.07 -16.53
C MET A 52 16.56 -12.58 -16.39
N LYS A 53 17.34 -12.03 -15.45
CA LYS A 53 18.72 -12.48 -15.20
C LYS A 53 18.80 -13.89 -14.60
N ARG A 54 17.80 -14.29 -13.81
CA ARG A 54 17.79 -15.59 -13.10
C ARG A 54 17.30 -16.76 -13.96
N GLY A 55 16.85 -16.50 -15.19
CA GLY A 55 16.43 -17.56 -16.13
C GLY A 55 15.09 -17.29 -16.78
N GLY A 56 14.99 -16.19 -17.53
CA GLY A 56 14.09 -16.20 -18.69
C GLY A 56 14.55 -17.22 -19.72
#